data_AF-A0A3N0VY03-F1
#
_entry.id   AF-A0A3N0VY03-F1
#
_cell.length_a   1.000
_cell.length_b   1.000
_cell.length_c   1.000
_cell.angle_alpha   90.00
_cell.angle_beta   90.00
_cell.angle_gamma   90.00
#
_symmetry.space_group_name_H-M   'P 1'
#
loop_
_entity.id
_entity.type
_entity.pdbx_description
1 polymer ?
#
loop_
_entity_poly.entity_id
_entity_poly.type
_entity_poly.pdbx_seq_one_letter_code
_entity_poly.pdbx_strand_id
1 'polypeptide(L)' 'MLSEHQIKNSDYLIGCSKKEIIRLLGDGFNFYHDEVWTYELYRTWWGKKTILVVFFQNDTVYKKSIIKKYGKGY' A
#
# COMPACT_ATOMS: atom_id res chain seq x y z
N MET A 1 12.45 -1.74 6.95
CA MET A 1 11.49 -1.50 5.85
C MET A 1 11.28 -2.81 5.12
N LEU A 2 10.03 -3.25 4.92
CA LEU A 2 9.75 -4.54 4.26
C LEU A 2 10.09 -4.46 2.76
N SER A 3 10.57 -5.56 2.18
CA SER A 3 10.81 -5.63 0.73
C SER A 3 9.52 -5.78 -0.07
N GLU A 4 9.51 -5.37 -1.33
CA GLU A 4 8.33 -5.46 -2.21
C GLU A 4 7.76 -6.88 -2.32
N HIS A 5 8.65 -7.88 -2.35
CA HIS A 5 8.27 -9.29 -2.43
C HIS A 5 7.56 -9.75 -1.16
N GLN A 6 7.98 -9.25 0.01
CA GLN A 6 7.34 -9.53 1.28
C GLN A 6 5.95 -8.86 1.34
N ILE A 7 5.82 -7.61 0.91
CA ILE A 7 4.53 -6.88 0.91
C ILE A 7 3.51 -7.56 -0.01
N LYS A 8 3.95 -8.06 -1.18
CA LYS A 8 3.10 -8.75 -2.15
C LYS A 8 2.47 -10.01 -1.59
N ASN A 9 3.30 -10.87 -1.02
CA ASN A 9 2.92 -12.23 -0.66
C ASN A 9 2.57 -12.40 0.82
N SER A 10 2.70 -11.37 1.64
CA SER A 10 2.51 -11.52 3.07
C SER A 10 1.20 -10.92 3.58
N ASP A 11 0.49 -11.74 4.35
CA ASP A 11 -0.59 -11.33 5.25
C ASP A 11 -0.09 -10.53 6.46
N TYR A 12 1.22 -10.23 6.56
CA TYR A 12 1.82 -9.46 7.66
C TYR A 12 1.18 -8.10 7.91
N LEU A 13 0.53 -7.51 6.89
CA LEU A 13 -0.17 -6.23 7.07
C LEU A 13 -1.55 -6.40 7.69
N ILE A 14 -2.19 -7.57 7.57
CA ILE A 14 -3.51 -7.82 8.15
C ILE A 14 -3.38 -7.81 9.68
N GLY A 15 -4.27 -7.07 10.34
CA GLY A 15 -4.25 -6.88 11.80
C GLY A 15 -3.31 -5.77 12.27
N CYS A 16 -2.48 -5.18 11.42
CA CYS A 16 -1.65 -4.03 11.79
C CYS A 16 -2.51 -2.78 12.00
N SER A 17 -2.10 -1.95 12.95
CA SER A 17 -2.61 -0.59 13.15
C SER A 17 -2.09 0.39 12.10
N LYS A 18 -2.75 1.53 11.92
CA LYS A 18 -2.26 2.63 11.07
C LYS A 18 -0.84 3.08 11.44
N LYS A 19 -0.55 3.16 12.74
CA LYS A 19 0.78 3.53 13.25
C LYS A 19 1.86 2.51 12.87
N GLU A 20 1.54 1.22 12.90
CA GLU A 20 2.46 0.16 12.45
C GLU A 20 2.67 0.20 10.95
N ILE A 21 1.60 0.44 10.18
CA ILE A 21 1.71 0.63 8.73
C ILE A 21 2.63 1.80 8.39
N ILE A 22 2.52 2.94 9.08
CA ILE A 22 3.43 4.08 8.91
C ILE A 22 4.89 3.68 9.22
N ARG A 23 5.13 2.90 10.28
CA ARG A 23 6.49 2.43 10.62
C ARG A 23 7.05 1.47 9.57
N LEU A 24 6.20 0.64 8.96
CA LEU A 24 6.61 -0.37 7.99
C LEU A 24 6.82 0.20 6.58
N LEU A 25 5.94 1.12 6.16
CA LEU A 25 5.82 1.61 4.78
C LEU A 25 6.10 3.11 4.61
N GLY A 26 6.15 3.87 5.71
CA GLY A 26 6.17 5.34 5.72
C GLY A 26 4.77 5.96 5.72
N ASP A 27 4.70 7.27 5.93
CA ASP A 27 3.44 8.03 5.89
C ASP A 27 2.81 8.06 4.48
N GLY A 28 3.65 8.15 3.44
CA GLY A 28 3.17 8.40 2.09
C GLY A 28 2.45 9.75 1.98
N PHE A 29 1.38 9.80 1.18
CA PHE A 29 0.50 10.98 1.02
C PHE A 29 -0.91 10.69 1.56
N ASN A 30 -1.03 9.82 2.55
CA ASN A 30 -2.30 9.39 3.09
C ASN A 30 -2.74 10.29 4.26
N PHE A 31 -4.03 10.60 4.35
CA PHE A 31 -4.58 11.29 5.52
C PHE A 31 -4.84 10.27 6.64
N TYR A 32 -4.41 10.59 7.86
CA TYR A 32 -4.44 9.62 8.96
C TYR A 32 -5.84 9.08 9.23
N HIS A 33 -6.89 9.89 9.08
CA HIS A 33 -8.26 9.47 9.35
C HIS A 33 -8.91 8.65 8.23
N ASP A 34 -8.33 8.60 7.03
CA ASP A 34 -8.91 7.84 5.92
C ASP A 34 -8.89 6.33 6.18
N GLU A 35 -9.92 5.64 5.71
CA GLU A 35 -10.04 4.18 5.82
C GLU A 35 -9.32 3.43 4.69
N VAL A 36 -8.86 4.15 3.66
CA VAL A 36 -8.17 3.56 2.52
C VAL A 36 -6.88 4.31 2.26
N TRP A 37 -5.77 3.60 2.36
CA TRP A 37 -4.45 4.15 2.03
C TRP A 37 -3.88 3.51 0.79
N THR A 38 -3.08 4.28 0.06
CA THR A 38 -2.39 3.79 -1.13
C THR A 38 -0.89 4.05 -1.05
N TYR A 39 -0.12 3.09 -1.55
CA TYR A 39 1.33 3.15 -1.61
C TYR A 39 1.79 2.73 -3.00
N GLU A 40 2.58 3.57 -3.67
CA GLU A 40 3.25 3.20 -4.92
C GLU A 40 4.43 2.30 -4.58
N LEU A 41 4.30 1.00 -4.86
CA LEU A 41 5.37 0.03 -4.59
C LEU A 41 6.46 0.08 -5.65
N TYR A 42 6.06 0.27 -6.91
CA TYR A 42 6.98 0.23 -8.04
C TYR A 42 6.44 1.00 -9.23
N ARG A 43 7.34 1.64 -9.98
CA ARG A 43 7.06 2.30 -11.25
C ARG A 43 8.11 1.93 -12.30
N THR A 44 7.69 1.43 -13.45
CA THR A 44 8.58 1.31 -14.61
C THR A 44 8.72 2.66 -15.31
N TRP A 45 9.85 2.83 -16.01
CA TRP A 45 10.09 3.93 -16.94
C TRP A 45 8.96 4.10 -17.96
N TRP A 46 8.38 2.99 -18.41
CA TRP A 46 7.28 2.94 -19.39
C TRP A 46 5.90 3.18 -18.77
N GLY A 47 5.86 3.80 -17.58
CA GLY A 47 4.62 4.26 -16.95
C GLY A 47 3.77 3.17 -16.28
N LYS A 48 4.26 1.94 -16.14
CA LYS A 48 3.55 0.89 -15.39
C LYS A 48 3.78 1.10 -13.90
N LYS A 49 2.70 1.25 -13.14
CA LYS A 49 2.71 1.43 -11.68
C LYS A 49 2.12 0.20 -10.99
N THR A 50 2.73 -0.24 -9.90
CA THR A 50 2.16 -1.21 -8.94
C THR A 50 1.82 -0.46 -7.66
N ILE A 51 0.55 -0.49 -7.28
CA ILE A 51 0.02 0.22 -6.13
C ILE A 51 -0.50 -0.80 -5.13
N LEU A 52 -0.06 -0.71 -3.88
CA LEU A 52 -0.69 -1.37 -2.74
C LEU A 52 -1.84 -0.50 -2.26
N VAL A 53 -3.00 -1.12 -2.03
CA VAL A 53 -4.16 -0.51 -1.38
C VAL A 53 -4.37 -1.22 -0.05
N VAL A 54 -4.44 -0.46 1.03
CA VAL A 54 -4.64 -0.95 2.39
C VAL A 54 -5.97 -0.41 2.91
N PHE A 55 -6.82 -1.30 3.41
CA PHE A 55 -8.14 -0.96 3.94
C PHE A 55 -8.17 -1.15 5.45
N PHE A 56 -8.63 -0.12 6.14
CA PHE A 56 -8.71 -0.06 7.59
C PHE A 56 -10.16 -0.11 8.06
N GLN A 57 -10.35 -0.73 9.22
CA GLN A 57 -11.58 -0.67 10.00
C GLN A 57 -11.16 -0.57 11.46
N ASN A 58 -11.67 0.41 12.20
CA ASN A 58 -11.29 0.67 13.59
C ASN A 58 -9.76 0.70 13.80
N ASP A 59 -9.06 1.52 13.00
CA ASP A 59 -7.58 1.68 13.00
C ASP A 59 -6.78 0.45 12.55
N THR A 60 -7.44 -0.67 12.23
CA THR A 60 -6.79 -1.96 11.96
C THR A 60 -6.97 -2.35 10.49
N VAL A 61 -5.91 -2.85 9.86
CA VAL A 61 -5.99 -3.38 8.49
C VAL A 61 -6.80 -4.67 8.47
N TYR A 62 -7.93 -4.66 7.77
CA TYR A 62 -8.74 -5.86 7.56
C TYR A 62 -8.57 -6.46 6.17
N LYS A 63 -8.05 -5.67 5.21
CA LYS A 63 -7.86 -6.10 3.82
C LYS A 63 -6.72 -5.33 3.16
N LYS A 64 -6.05 -5.99 2.21
CA LYS A 64 -5.16 -5.34 1.24
C LYS A 64 -5.46 -5.79 -0.18
N SER A 65 -5.05 -4.97 -1.15
CA SER A 65 -5.11 -5.31 -2.57
C SER A 65 -3.91 -4.74 -3.32
N ILE A 66 -3.60 -5.30 -4.48
CA ILE A 66 -2.52 -4.83 -5.35
C ILE A 66 -3.08 -4.55 -6.73
N ILE A 67 -2.94 -3.29 -7.15
CA ILE A 67 -3.43 -2.81 -8.44
C ILE A 67 -2.22 -2.51 -9.32
N LYS A 68 -2.24 -3.01 -10.56
CA LYS A 68 -1.27 -2.63 -11.60
C LYS A 68 -1.96 -1.66 -12.55
N LYS A 69 -1.45 -0.44 -12.66
CA LYS A 69 -1.91 0.56 -13.63
C LYS A 69 -0.88 0.72 -14.73
N TYR A 70 -1.33 0.88 -15.96
CA TYR A 70 -0.50 1.20 -17.11
C TYR A 70 -0.79 2.65 -17.49
N GLY A 71 0.24 3.49 -17.58
CA GLY A 71 0.08 4.82 -18.16
C GLY A 71 -0.42 4.69 -19.60
N LYS A 72 -1.43 5.48 -19.98
CA LYS A 72 -1.71 5.69 -21.41
C LYS A 72 -0.47 6.35 -22.00
N GLY A 73 0.17 5.70 -22.98
CA GLY A 73 1.16 6.38 -23.81
C GLY A 73 0.47 7.57 -24.46
N TYR A 74 1.05 8.76 -24.26
CA TYR A 74 0.69 9.94 -25.05
C TYR A 74 1.44 9.87 -26.39
#